data_AF-A0A226MAH3-F1
#
_entry.id   AF-A0A226MAH3-F1
#
_cell.length_a   1.000
_cell.length_b   1.000
_cell.length_c   1.000
_cell.angle_alpha   90.00
_cell.angle_beta   90.00
_cell.angle_gamma   90.00
#
_symmetry.space_group_name_H-M   'P 1'
#
loop_
_entity.id
_entity.type
_entity.pdbx_description
1 polymer ?
#
loop_
_entity_poly.entity_id
_entity_poly.type
_entity_poly.pdbx_seq_one_letter_code
_entity_poly.pdbx_strand_id
1 'polypeptide(L)'
;MTAYGSGGRDAALPGLLHTANSSKVEFILSGAAPRGNGSRFVLEVTTVEERAALPRLTSLRSIDDEYTPTVFETLSVLEESRDDGSALSFMQWKATAYGSPHPTRGDGIRCGCGELSSAGPSRPRNAVLRAYFGEGVGSAYTVSAINVSFGGEDGNVYQEKRYLSWSALLGFGPPPHDPFSPLIISIVAVALGSPLLLLLLGTAALLCARRRRYSEYDPIN
;
A
#
# COMPACT_ATOMS: atom_id res chain seq x y z
N MET A 1 -13.06 -12.55 -7.87
CA MET A 1 -13.39 -11.14 -7.59
C MET A 1 -14.38 -11.12 -6.44
N THR A 2 -14.23 -10.18 -5.52
CA THR A 2 -15.09 -10.03 -4.33
C THR A 2 -15.50 -8.57 -4.22
N ALA A 3 -16.79 -8.30 -4.08
CA ALA A 3 -17.31 -6.95 -3.80
C ALA A 3 -17.63 -6.82 -2.30
N TYR A 4 -17.51 -5.61 -1.76
CA TYR A 4 -17.76 -5.34 -0.34
C TYR A 4 -18.97 -4.41 -0.18
N GLY A 5 -19.88 -4.75 0.74
CA GLY A 5 -21.04 -3.92 1.06
C GLY A 5 -20.79 -2.89 2.16
N SER A 6 -19.65 -2.98 2.86
CA SER A 6 -19.29 -2.13 4.00
C SER A 6 -17.78 -2.00 4.12
N GLY A 7 -17.32 -1.09 4.97
CA GLY A 7 -15.91 -1.03 5.37
C GLY A 7 -15.52 -2.22 6.24
N GLY A 8 -14.28 -2.68 6.10
CA GLY A 8 -13.76 -3.83 6.83
C GLY A 8 -12.35 -4.22 6.39
N ARG A 9 -11.90 -5.37 6.87
CA ARG A 9 -10.61 -5.95 6.50
C ARG A 9 -10.78 -7.42 6.17
N ASP A 10 -10.07 -7.88 5.15
CA ASP A 10 -10.01 -9.30 4.84
C ASP A 10 -9.32 -10.10 5.96
N ALA A 11 -9.89 -11.27 6.28
CA ALA A 11 -9.26 -12.20 7.21
C ALA A 11 -8.03 -12.91 6.60
N ALA A 12 -8.05 -13.14 5.28
CA ALA A 12 -6.95 -13.76 4.57
C ALA A 12 -5.86 -12.73 4.24
N LEU A 13 -4.59 -13.15 4.33
CA LEU A 13 -3.46 -12.32 3.90
C LEU A 13 -3.62 -11.93 2.41
N PRO A 14 -3.21 -10.70 2.02
CA PRO A 14 -2.48 -9.72 2.83
C PRO A 14 -3.37 -8.85 3.74
N GLY A 15 -4.63 -9.22 3.98
CA GLY A 15 -5.50 -8.52 4.92
C GLY A 15 -5.85 -7.11 4.44
N LEU A 16 -6.22 -6.97 3.18
CA LEU A 16 -6.50 -5.66 2.57
C LEU A 16 -7.67 -4.97 3.29
N LEU A 17 -7.43 -3.72 3.70
CA LEU A 17 -8.47 -2.82 4.21
C LEU A 17 -9.36 -2.37 3.05
N HIS A 18 -10.66 -2.56 3.17
CA HIS A 18 -11.63 -2.29 2.11
C HIS A 18 -12.78 -1.40 2.57
N THR A 19 -13.50 -0.82 1.61
CA THR A 19 -14.67 0.04 1.82
C THR A 19 -15.83 -0.46 0.96
N ALA A 20 -17.03 0.10 1.14
CA ALA A 20 -18.17 -0.19 0.27
C ALA A 20 -17.96 0.26 -1.19
N ASN A 21 -16.97 1.12 -1.44
CA ASN A 21 -16.64 1.64 -2.77
C ASN A 21 -15.52 0.87 -3.46
N SER A 22 -15.12 -0.29 -2.91
CA SER A 22 -14.05 -1.10 -3.47
C SER A 22 -14.46 -2.56 -3.72
N SER A 23 -13.72 -3.19 -4.62
CA SER A 23 -13.79 -4.61 -4.94
C SER A 23 -12.39 -5.18 -4.98
N LYS A 24 -12.22 -6.41 -4.49
CA LYS A 24 -10.96 -7.14 -4.57
C LYS A 24 -10.93 -8.00 -5.82
N VAL A 25 -9.79 -7.95 -6.52
CA VAL A 25 -9.41 -8.88 -7.57
C VAL A 25 -8.23 -9.70 -7.07
N GLU A 26 -8.28 -11.00 -7.34
CA GLU A 26 -7.21 -11.94 -7.03
C GLU A 26 -6.78 -12.62 -8.32
N PHE A 27 -5.47 -12.62 -8.55
CA PHE A 27 -4.81 -13.31 -9.64
C PHE A 27 -4.08 -14.52 -9.08
N ILE A 28 -4.41 -15.70 -9.61
CA ILE A 28 -3.81 -16.96 -9.20
C ILE A 28 -3.14 -17.61 -10.40
N LEU A 29 -1.84 -17.87 -10.27
CA LEU A 29 -1.09 -18.73 -11.19
C LEU A 29 -0.75 -20.03 -10.46
N SER A 30 -1.27 -21.15 -10.97
CA SER A 30 -1.12 -22.46 -10.36
C SER A 30 -0.65 -23.48 -11.39
N GLY A 31 0.41 -24.22 -11.06
CA GLY A 31 0.92 -25.34 -11.86
C GLY A 31 1.65 -24.97 -13.16
N ALA A 32 1.70 -23.70 -13.55
CA ALA A 32 2.35 -23.29 -14.79
C ALA A 32 3.87 -23.55 -14.71
N ALA A 33 4.41 -24.19 -15.76
CA ALA A 33 5.82 -24.55 -15.81
C ALA A 33 6.72 -23.35 -16.17
N PRO A 34 7.70 -22.99 -15.31
CA PRO A 34 8.78 -22.09 -15.67
C PRO A 34 9.52 -22.57 -16.92
N ARG A 35 9.97 -21.63 -17.77
CA ARG A 35 10.74 -21.95 -18.98
C ARG A 35 12.25 -22.12 -18.71
N GLY A 36 12.71 -21.75 -17.52
CA GLY A 36 14.09 -21.91 -17.10
C GLY A 36 14.26 -21.67 -15.60
N ASN A 37 15.45 -22.01 -15.10
CA ASN A 37 15.84 -21.77 -13.72
C ASN A 37 15.88 -20.25 -13.48
N GLY A 38 15.23 -19.77 -12.41
CA GLY A 38 15.14 -18.34 -12.11
C GLY A 38 14.05 -17.58 -12.87
N SER A 39 13.08 -18.26 -13.50
CA SER A 39 11.97 -17.57 -14.16
C SER A 39 11.18 -16.72 -13.16
N ARG A 40 10.95 -15.45 -13.51
CA ARG A 40 10.05 -14.54 -12.79
C ARG A 40 8.80 -14.29 -13.62
N PHE A 41 7.66 -14.26 -12.95
CA PHE A 41 6.39 -13.95 -13.59
C PHE A 41 6.12 -12.46 -13.47
N VAL A 42 5.50 -11.91 -14.50
CA VAL A 42 5.09 -10.51 -14.57
C VAL A 42 3.64 -10.47 -15.03
N LEU A 43 2.85 -9.65 -14.37
CA LEU A 43 1.48 -9.32 -14.75
C LEU A 43 1.48 -7.88 -15.26
N GLU A 44 1.18 -7.71 -16.54
CA GLU A 44 0.91 -6.38 -17.10
C GLU A 44 -0.55 -6.03 -16.82
N VAL A 45 -0.77 -4.91 -16.13
CA VAL A 45 -2.09 -4.36 -15.84
C VAL A 45 -2.27 -3.11 -16.68
N THR A 46 -3.45 -2.97 -17.30
CA THR A 46 -3.85 -1.74 -17.98
C THR A 46 -5.05 -1.09 -17.35
N THR A 47 -4.96 0.21 -17.22
CA THR A 47 -6.04 1.11 -16.85
C THR A 47 -6.46 1.92 -18.07
N VAL A 48 -7.74 2.28 -18.11
CA VAL A 48 -8.29 3.20 -19.11
C VAL A 48 -8.78 4.40 -18.33
N GLU A 49 -8.26 5.56 -18.69
CA GLU A 49 -8.52 6.82 -18.00
C GLU A 49 -9.02 7.85 -19.01
N GLU A 50 -9.75 8.84 -18.53
CA GLU A 50 -10.06 9.99 -19.36
C GLU A 50 -8.76 10.72 -19.71
N ARG A 51 -8.63 11.27 -20.93
CA ARG A 51 -7.41 11.98 -21.34
C ARG A 51 -7.14 13.22 -20.49
N ALA A 52 -8.16 13.74 -19.82
CA ALA A 52 -8.06 14.82 -18.84
C ALA A 52 -7.62 14.32 -17.46
N ALA A 53 -7.69 13.04 -17.14
CA ALA A 53 -7.18 12.52 -15.88
C ALA A 53 -5.65 12.44 -15.88
N LEU A 54 -5.05 12.37 -14.70
CA LEU A 54 -3.64 12.13 -14.51
C LEU A 54 -3.45 10.86 -13.67
N PRO A 55 -3.04 9.74 -14.29
CA PRO A 55 -2.71 8.56 -13.52
C PRO A 55 -1.37 8.73 -12.83
N ARG A 56 -1.33 8.33 -11.57
CA ARG A 56 -0.15 8.47 -10.74
C ARG A 56 0.13 7.17 -10.01
N LEU A 57 1.33 6.64 -10.20
CA LEU A 57 1.85 5.59 -9.34
C LEU A 57 2.31 6.23 -8.02
N THR A 58 1.77 5.73 -6.91
CA THR A 58 2.18 6.14 -5.56
C THR A 58 2.63 4.93 -4.76
N SER A 59 3.61 5.16 -3.88
CA SER A 59 4.07 4.18 -2.89
C SER A 59 3.92 4.80 -1.51
N LEU A 60 3.19 4.13 -0.64
CA LEU A 60 3.01 4.50 0.76
C LEU A 60 3.73 3.49 1.64
N ARG A 61 4.72 3.97 2.39
CA ARG A 61 5.46 3.17 3.36
C ARG A 61 4.90 3.39 4.77
N SER A 62 4.49 2.31 5.42
CA SER A 62 4.09 2.29 6.83
C SER A 62 5.22 1.71 7.68
N ILE A 63 5.32 2.13 8.95
CA ILE A 63 6.18 1.49 9.95
C ILE A 63 5.48 0.35 10.68
N ASP A 64 4.16 0.24 10.49
CA ASP A 64 3.30 -0.74 11.14
C ASP A 64 2.92 -1.84 10.15
N ASP A 65 3.21 -3.08 10.53
CA ASP A 65 2.93 -4.30 9.76
C ASP A 65 1.92 -5.23 10.45
N GLU A 66 1.21 -4.74 11.48
CA GLU A 66 0.23 -5.51 12.29
C GLU A 66 -0.69 -6.39 11.42
N TYR A 67 -1.21 -5.83 10.32
CA TYR A 67 -2.17 -6.50 9.45
C TYR A 67 -1.55 -7.23 8.25
N THR A 68 -0.31 -6.89 7.88
CA THR A 68 0.40 -7.54 6.77
C THR A 68 1.86 -7.74 7.18
N PRO A 69 2.16 -8.78 7.97
CA PRO A 69 3.47 -8.92 8.58
C PRO A 69 4.62 -8.90 7.57
N THR A 70 5.71 -8.24 7.93
CA THR A 70 6.93 -8.04 7.12
C THR A 70 6.74 -7.21 5.85
N VAL A 71 5.55 -6.67 5.60
CA VAL A 71 5.22 -5.88 4.40
C VAL A 71 4.89 -4.45 4.82
N PHE A 72 5.84 -3.56 4.55
CA PHE A 72 5.78 -2.15 4.97
C PHE A 72 5.36 -1.21 3.84
N GLU A 73 5.08 -1.73 2.64
CA GLU A 73 4.83 -0.92 1.46
C GLU A 73 3.49 -1.30 0.83
N THR A 74 2.71 -0.27 0.53
CA THR A 74 1.46 -0.35 -0.23
C THR A 74 1.62 0.49 -1.49
N LEU A 75 1.35 -0.11 -2.64
CA LEU A 75 1.45 0.52 -3.95
C LEU A 75 0.05 0.84 -4.44
N SER A 76 -0.12 1.97 -5.09
CA SER A 76 -1.38 2.28 -5.77
C SER A 76 -1.18 3.05 -7.07
N VAL A 77 -2.04 2.75 -8.04
CA VAL A 77 -2.29 3.60 -9.19
C VAL A 77 -3.53 4.42 -8.86
N LEU A 78 -3.38 5.73 -8.81
CA LEU A 78 -4.41 6.68 -8.46
C LEU A 78 -4.75 7.53 -9.70
N GLU A 79 -6.03 7.63 -10.02
CA GLU A 79 -6.54 8.57 -11.00
C GLU A 79 -7.01 9.82 -10.26
N GLU A 80 -6.40 10.97 -10.56
CA GLU A 80 -6.74 12.26 -9.94
C GLU A 80 -7.40 13.20 -10.95
N SER A 81 -8.36 13.99 -10.49
CA SER A 81 -8.93 15.10 -11.26
C SER A 81 -7.89 16.20 -11.45
N ARG A 82 -7.77 16.76 -12.66
CA ARG A 82 -6.86 17.89 -12.94
C ARG A 82 -7.29 19.19 -12.27
N ASP A 83 -8.57 19.36 -11.97
CA ASP A 83 -9.10 20.65 -11.51
C ASP A 83 -8.80 20.88 -10.02
N ASP A 84 -8.96 19.83 -9.19
CA ASP A 84 -8.87 19.93 -7.72
C ASP A 84 -7.98 18.83 -7.09
N GLY A 85 -7.38 17.95 -7.90
CA GLY A 85 -6.54 16.86 -7.39
C GLY A 85 -7.30 15.78 -6.60
N SER A 86 -8.63 15.80 -6.65
CA SER A 86 -9.46 14.81 -5.97
C SER A 86 -9.29 13.43 -6.59
N ALA A 87 -9.18 12.41 -5.74
CA ALA A 87 -9.09 11.02 -6.16
C ALA A 87 -10.40 10.56 -6.81
N LEU A 88 -10.32 10.14 -8.07
CA LEU A 88 -11.45 9.65 -8.86
C LEU A 88 -11.59 8.13 -8.71
N SER A 89 -10.51 7.42 -9.00
CA SER A 89 -10.46 5.96 -8.93
C SER A 89 -9.08 5.49 -8.50
N PHE A 90 -9.00 4.28 -7.97
CA PHE A 90 -7.74 3.70 -7.54
C PHE A 90 -7.65 2.20 -7.81
N MET A 91 -6.41 1.76 -7.94
CA MET A 91 -6.00 0.36 -7.84
C MET A 91 -4.90 0.26 -6.79
N GLN A 92 -5.08 -0.49 -5.72
CA GLN A 92 -4.14 -0.58 -4.59
C GLN A 92 -3.80 -2.02 -4.24
N TRP A 93 -2.54 -2.31 -3.96
CA TRP A 93 -2.08 -3.62 -3.48
C TRP A 93 -0.93 -3.47 -2.48
N LYS A 94 -0.71 -4.51 -1.66
CA LYS A 94 0.49 -4.61 -0.81
C LYS A 94 1.66 -5.06 -1.69
N ALA A 95 2.89 -4.64 -1.39
CA ALA A 95 4.10 -5.02 -2.13
C ALA A 95 4.53 -6.49 -1.92
N THR A 96 3.56 -7.40 -1.90
CA THR A 96 3.72 -8.83 -1.68
C THR A 96 2.70 -9.63 -2.52
N ALA A 97 3.08 -10.84 -2.84
CA ALA A 97 2.24 -11.92 -3.32
C ALA A 97 2.49 -13.16 -2.43
N TYR A 98 1.79 -14.26 -2.66
CA TYR A 98 1.90 -15.44 -1.80
C TYR A 98 2.08 -16.73 -2.58
N GLY A 99 2.98 -17.58 -2.08
CA GLY A 99 3.29 -18.89 -2.66
C GLY A 99 2.37 -20.04 -2.22
N SER A 100 1.29 -19.76 -1.49
CA SER A 100 0.38 -20.77 -0.93
C SER A 100 -1.09 -20.33 -1.06
N PRO A 101 -2.04 -21.25 -1.28
CA PRO A 101 -3.48 -20.95 -1.23
C PRO A 101 -3.94 -20.51 0.17
N HIS A 102 -3.27 -20.97 1.22
CA HIS A 102 -3.53 -20.58 2.60
C HIS A 102 -2.24 -19.95 3.14
N PRO A 103 -1.98 -18.68 2.79
CA PRO A 103 -0.72 -18.03 3.09
C PRO A 103 -0.52 -17.85 4.59
N THR A 104 0.69 -18.16 5.03
CA THR A 104 1.24 -17.78 6.33
C THR A 104 2.27 -16.65 6.15
N ARG A 105 2.76 -16.09 7.25
CA ARG A 105 3.79 -15.04 7.25
C ARG A 105 5.02 -15.41 6.40
N GLY A 106 5.42 -16.69 6.38
CA GLY A 106 6.61 -17.15 5.66
C GLY A 106 6.41 -17.38 4.16
N ASP A 107 5.18 -17.24 3.64
CA ASP A 107 4.86 -17.55 2.25
C ASP A 107 4.93 -16.33 1.32
N GLY A 108 5.39 -15.18 1.84
CA GLY A 108 5.47 -13.92 1.10
C GLY A 108 6.47 -13.97 -0.06
N ILE A 109 6.05 -13.40 -1.19
CA ILE A 109 6.84 -13.22 -2.40
C ILE A 109 6.88 -11.72 -2.65
N ARG A 110 8.07 -11.11 -2.71
CA ARG A 110 8.17 -9.67 -2.99
C ARG A 110 7.52 -9.33 -4.32
N CYS A 111 6.76 -8.25 -4.32
CA CYS A 111 6.13 -7.70 -5.51
C CYS A 111 6.85 -6.39 -5.88
N GLY A 112 7.41 -6.33 -7.07
CA GLY A 112 7.98 -5.11 -7.65
C GLY A 112 7.02 -4.50 -8.65
N CYS A 113 7.13 -3.19 -8.88
CA CYS A 113 6.31 -2.48 -9.85
C CYS A 113 7.20 -1.64 -10.77
N GLY A 114 6.96 -1.72 -12.08
CA GLY A 114 7.60 -0.85 -13.06
C GLY A 114 6.98 0.56 -13.10
N GLU A 115 7.56 1.44 -13.90
CA GLU A 115 7.01 2.77 -14.15
C GLU A 115 5.70 2.70 -14.94
N LEU A 116 4.80 3.63 -14.66
CA LEU A 116 3.57 3.78 -15.42
C LEU A 116 3.92 4.30 -16.82
N SER A 117 3.49 3.57 -17.84
CA SER A 117 3.79 3.89 -19.24
C SER A 117 2.51 4.03 -20.05
N SER A 118 2.46 4.99 -20.97
CA SER A 118 1.36 5.06 -21.95
C SER A 118 1.39 3.81 -22.82
N ALA A 119 0.25 3.12 -22.93
CA ALA A 119 0.17 1.89 -23.70
C ALA A 119 0.33 2.19 -25.20
N GLY A 120 1.32 1.56 -25.82
CA GLY A 120 1.59 1.71 -27.25
C GLY A 120 0.50 1.11 -28.16
N PRO A 121 0.51 1.42 -29.46
CA PRO A 121 -0.50 0.99 -30.43
C PRO A 121 -0.50 -0.52 -30.73
N SER A 122 0.49 -1.28 -30.23
CA SER A 122 0.67 -2.72 -30.48
C SER A 122 -0.11 -3.63 -29.52
N ARG A 123 -0.98 -3.08 -28.66
CA ARG A 123 -1.70 -3.86 -27.67
C ARG A 123 -2.85 -4.68 -28.29
N PRO A 124 -3.11 -5.92 -27.83
CA PRO A 124 -4.25 -6.72 -28.30
C PRO A 124 -5.56 -5.93 -28.19
N ARG A 125 -6.35 -5.96 -29.27
CA ARG A 125 -7.67 -5.31 -29.33
C ARG A 125 -8.60 -5.99 -28.31
N ASN A 126 -8.99 -5.25 -27.27
CA ASN A 126 -9.94 -5.73 -26.27
C ASN A 126 -11.37 -5.35 -26.67
N ALA A 127 -12.21 -6.38 -26.93
CA ALA A 127 -13.60 -6.18 -27.35
C ALA A 127 -14.46 -5.51 -26.27
N VAL A 128 -14.20 -5.77 -24.98
CA VAL A 128 -14.94 -5.16 -23.87
C VAL A 128 -14.63 -3.67 -23.77
N LEU A 129 -13.36 -3.30 -23.89
CA LEU A 129 -12.97 -1.87 -23.90
C LEU A 129 -13.62 -1.14 -25.07
N ARG A 130 -13.61 -1.73 -26.27
CA ARG A 130 -14.27 -1.13 -27.43
C ARG A 130 -15.79 -1.07 -27.28
N ALA A 131 -16.42 -2.06 -26.66
CA ALA A 131 -17.87 -2.06 -26.43
C ALA A 131 -18.31 -0.97 -25.45
N TYR A 132 -17.49 -0.70 -24.42
CA TYR A 132 -17.81 0.29 -23.39
C TYR A 132 -17.38 1.72 -23.76
N PHE A 133 -16.15 1.89 -24.25
CA PHE A 133 -15.55 3.20 -24.57
C PHE A 133 -15.66 3.58 -26.05
N GLY A 134 -16.18 2.69 -26.90
CA GLY A 134 -16.33 2.92 -28.34
C GLY A 134 -14.98 3.12 -29.06
N GLU A 135 -15.01 3.94 -30.11
CA GLU A 135 -13.81 4.42 -30.82
C GLU A 135 -13.12 5.60 -30.08
N GLY A 136 -13.58 5.93 -28.86
CA GLY A 136 -13.00 6.98 -28.02
C GLY A 136 -11.63 6.62 -27.45
N VAL A 137 -11.26 5.34 -27.47
CA VAL A 137 -9.95 4.85 -27.02
C VAL A 137 -8.85 5.38 -27.95
N GLY A 138 -7.94 6.18 -27.41
CA GLY A 138 -6.88 6.88 -28.16
C GLY A 138 -7.24 8.32 -28.56
N SER A 139 -8.49 8.74 -28.41
CA SER A 139 -8.93 10.12 -28.63
C SER A 139 -9.34 10.79 -27.32
N ALA A 140 -10.47 10.38 -26.74
CA ALA A 140 -11.02 10.87 -25.48
C ALA A 140 -10.47 10.12 -24.26
N TYR A 141 -10.06 8.86 -24.43
CA TYR A 141 -9.51 8.02 -23.37
C TYR A 141 -8.06 7.63 -23.67
N THR A 142 -7.24 7.60 -22.63
CA THR A 142 -5.87 7.11 -22.67
C THR A 142 -5.78 5.76 -21.96
N VAL A 143 -4.88 4.90 -22.44
CA VAL A 143 -4.62 3.60 -21.82
C VAL A 143 -3.23 3.66 -21.20
N SER A 144 -3.15 3.40 -19.91
CA SER A 144 -1.91 3.39 -19.15
C SER A 144 -1.61 1.96 -18.72
N ALA A 145 -0.35 1.55 -18.78
CA ALA A 145 0.09 0.19 -18.48
C ALA A 145 1.12 0.20 -17.36
N ILE A 146 1.05 -0.82 -16.51
CA ILE A 146 1.99 -1.04 -15.42
C ILE A 146 2.35 -2.51 -15.31
N ASN A 147 3.64 -2.78 -15.11
CA ASN A 147 4.15 -4.15 -14.98
C ASN A 147 4.37 -4.48 -13.50
N VAL A 148 3.63 -5.46 -13.01
CA VAL A 148 3.73 -6.00 -11.67
C VAL A 148 4.56 -7.29 -11.73
N SER A 149 5.72 -7.28 -11.09
CA SER A 149 6.65 -8.41 -11.12
C SER A 149 6.65 -9.16 -9.79
N PHE A 150 6.76 -10.48 -9.85
CA PHE A 150 6.74 -11.35 -8.67
C PHE A 150 8.08 -12.05 -8.50
N GLY A 151 8.75 -11.77 -7.38
CA GLY A 151 10.04 -12.37 -7.02
C GLY A 151 10.97 -11.40 -6.31
N GLY A 152 11.75 -11.92 -5.36
CA GLY A 152 12.83 -11.19 -4.67
C GLY A 152 14.22 -11.76 -5.01
N GLU A 153 15.23 -11.36 -4.23
CA GLU A 153 16.60 -11.87 -4.33
C GLU A 153 16.66 -13.40 -4.18
N ASP A 154 15.76 -13.97 -3.37
CA ASP A 154 15.69 -15.41 -3.09
C ASP A 154 15.05 -16.26 -4.22
N GLY A 155 14.51 -15.62 -5.28
CA GLY A 155 14.26 -16.17 -6.63
C GLY A 155 13.40 -17.44 -6.83
N ASN A 156 13.04 -18.17 -5.78
CA ASN A 156 12.71 -19.61 -5.92
C ASN A 156 11.30 -19.99 -5.44
N VAL A 157 10.57 -19.10 -4.75
CA VAL A 157 9.29 -19.46 -4.11
C VAL A 157 8.28 -20.06 -5.09
N TYR A 158 8.11 -19.47 -6.28
CA TYR A 158 7.21 -20.05 -7.29
C TYR A 158 7.76 -21.34 -7.90
N GLN A 159 9.08 -21.48 -8.07
CA GLN A 159 9.68 -22.68 -8.67
C GLN A 159 9.42 -23.92 -7.81
N GLU A 160 9.48 -23.75 -6.49
CA GLU A 160 9.24 -24.79 -5.49
C GLU A 160 7.74 -25.10 -5.32
N LYS A 161 6.91 -24.06 -5.09
CA LYS A 161 5.51 -24.26 -4.72
C LYS A 161 4.56 -24.36 -5.91
N ARG A 162 4.99 -23.90 -7.10
CA ARG A 162 4.17 -23.80 -8.33
C ARG A 162 2.84 -23.11 -8.10
N TYR A 163 2.83 -22.14 -7.19
CA TYR A 163 1.67 -21.36 -6.82
C TYR A 163 2.07 -19.91 -6.57
N LEU A 164 1.25 -19.00 -7.06
CA LEU A 164 1.33 -17.56 -6.84
C LEU A 164 -0.09 -17.03 -6.73
N SER A 165 -0.43 -16.38 -5.62
CA SER A 165 -1.62 -15.54 -5.48
C SER A 165 -1.19 -14.10 -5.23
N TRP A 166 -1.78 -13.17 -5.98
CA TRP A 166 -1.64 -11.74 -5.76
C TRP A 166 -3.01 -11.10 -5.76
N SER A 167 -3.23 -10.14 -4.86
CA SER A 167 -4.52 -9.48 -4.69
C SER A 167 -4.36 -7.97 -4.77
N ALA A 168 -5.33 -7.31 -5.40
CA ALA A 168 -5.44 -5.87 -5.48
C ALA A 168 -6.88 -5.42 -5.19
N LEU A 169 -7.04 -4.24 -4.62
CA LEU A 169 -8.29 -3.52 -4.49
C LEU A 169 -8.45 -2.54 -5.64
N LEU A 170 -9.64 -2.51 -6.22
CA LEU A 170 -10.09 -1.55 -7.22
C LEU A 170 -11.26 -0.77 -6.61
N GLY A 171 -11.31 0.54 -6.80
CA GLY A 171 -12.43 1.31 -6.26
C GLY A 171 -12.50 2.74 -6.78
N PHE A 172 -13.54 3.44 -6.33
CA PHE A 172 -13.78 4.84 -6.63
C PHE A 172 -13.55 5.71 -5.39
N GLY A 173 -13.05 6.92 -5.60
CA GLY A 173 -12.66 7.85 -4.55
C GLY A 173 -11.23 7.59 -4.02
N PRO A 174 -10.92 8.03 -2.79
CA PRO A 174 -9.59 7.85 -2.22
C PRO A 174 -9.34 6.40 -1.79
N PRO A 175 -8.12 5.89 -1.96
CA PRO A 175 -7.77 4.55 -1.50
C PRO A 175 -7.80 4.45 0.03
N PRO A 176 -8.22 3.31 0.60
CA PRO A 176 -8.19 3.08 2.04
C PRO A 176 -6.75 3.00 2.55
N HIS A 177 -6.46 3.68 3.67
CA HIS A 177 -5.16 3.69 4.32
C HIS A 177 -5.23 3.02 5.69
N ASP A 178 -4.17 2.31 6.06
CA ASP A 178 -4.05 1.69 7.37
C ASP A 178 -3.64 2.74 8.42
N PRO A 179 -4.42 2.92 9.51
CA PRO A 179 -3.98 3.72 10.64
C PRO A 179 -2.91 2.97 11.44
N PHE A 180 -2.12 3.70 12.24
CA PHE A 180 -1.18 3.07 13.17
C PHE A 180 -1.91 2.24 14.23
N SER A 181 -1.36 1.06 14.52
CA SER A 181 -1.85 0.17 15.54
C SER A 181 -1.73 0.80 16.93
N PRO A 182 -2.62 0.42 17.87
CA PRO A 182 -2.52 0.85 19.27
C PRO A 182 -1.16 0.52 19.89
N LEU A 183 -0.52 -0.57 19.44
CA LEU A 183 0.81 -0.97 19.88
C LEU A 183 1.85 0.08 19.49
N ILE A 184 1.94 0.46 18.22
CA ILE A 184 2.89 1.48 17.76
C ILE A 184 2.60 2.82 18.44
N ILE A 185 1.33 3.21 18.56
CA ILE A 185 0.93 4.42 19.28
C ILE A 185 1.42 4.38 20.73
N SER A 186 1.30 3.23 21.42
CA SER A 186 1.77 3.08 22.81
C SER A 186 3.29 3.17 22.94
N ILE A 187 4.05 2.57 22.02
CA ILE A 187 5.51 2.64 22.01
C ILE A 187 5.95 4.09 21.82
N VAL A 188 5.37 4.79 20.85
CA VAL A 188 5.67 6.21 20.59
C VAL A 188 5.31 7.07 21.79
N ALA A 189 4.15 6.83 22.41
CA ALA A 189 3.72 7.57 23.60
C ALA A 189 4.69 7.40 24.78
N VAL A 190 5.18 6.19 25.04
CA VAL A 190 6.15 5.95 26.12
C VAL A 190 7.53 6.51 25.78
N ALA A 191 8.00 6.29 24.55
CA ALA A 191 9.32 6.71 24.09
C ALA A 191 9.49 8.23 24.08
N LEU A 192 8.45 8.98 23.70
CA LEU A 192 8.48 10.45 23.69
C LEU A 192 7.95 11.07 24.99
N GLY A 193 6.97 10.44 25.63
CA GLY A 193 6.37 10.92 26.87
C GLY A 193 7.30 10.83 28.06
N SER A 194 8.11 9.76 28.15
CA SER A 194 9.02 9.55 29.28
C SER A 194 10.11 10.64 29.36
N PRO A 195 10.86 10.96 28.29
CA PRO A 195 11.82 12.07 28.30
C PRO A 195 11.19 13.43 28.61
N LEU A 196 10.01 13.72 28.04
CA LEU A 196 9.29 14.97 28.29
C LEU A 196 8.90 15.11 29.77
N LEU A 197 8.37 14.05 30.37
CA LEU A 197 8.00 14.02 31.78
C LEU A 197 9.22 14.22 32.68
N LEU A 198 10.34 13.59 32.38
CA LEU A 198 11.60 13.78 33.12
C LEU A 198 12.11 15.22 33.03
N LEU A 199 12.01 15.87 31.86
CA LEU A 199 12.38 17.28 31.69
C LEU A 199 11.47 18.21 32.50
N LEU A 200 10.15 17.97 32.49
CA LEU A 200 9.20 18.76 33.26
C LEU A 200 9.41 18.61 34.77
N LEU A 201 9.61 17.38 35.25
CA LEU A 201 9.90 17.12 36.66
C LEU A 201 11.25 17.72 37.08
N GLY A 202 12.29 17.57 36.25
CA GLY A 202 13.60 18.14 36.51
C GLY A 202 13.60 19.67 36.54
N THR A 203 12.88 20.31 35.62
CA THR A 203 12.73 21.78 35.61
C THR A 203 11.93 22.28 36.81
N ALA A 204 10.83 21.62 37.18
CA ALA A 204 10.07 21.95 38.37
C ALA A 204 10.93 21.81 39.64
N ALA A 205 11.67 20.71 39.78
CA ALA A 205 12.58 20.49 40.92
C ALA A 205 13.66 21.57 41.01
N LEU A 206 14.30 21.95 39.89
CA LEU A 206 15.29 23.03 39.84
C LEU A 206 14.71 24.39 40.24
N LEU A 207 13.51 24.72 39.76
CA LEU A 207 12.81 25.97 40.12
C LEU A 207 12.47 26.02 41.61
N CYS A 208 11.94 24.92 42.16
CA CYS A 208 11.66 24.81 43.59
C CYS A 208 12.94 24.93 44.44
N ALA A 209 14.04 24.28 44.02
CA ALA A 209 15.32 24.35 44.70
C ALA A 209 15.91 25.77 44.69
N ARG A 210 15.85 26.48 43.55
CA ARG A 210 16.28 27.89 43.45
C ARG A 210 15.45 28.79 44.36
N ARG A 211 14.13 28.65 44.38
CA ARG A 211 13.26 29.45 45.27
C ARG A 211 13.59 29.26 46.75
N ARG A 212 13.88 28.03 47.19
CA ARG A 212 14.30 27.77 48.57
C ARG A 212 15.60 28.48 48.92
N ARG A 213 16.61 28.45 48.04
CA ARG A 213 17.90 29.15 48.26
C ARG A 213 17.76 30.67 48.35
N TYR A 214 16.85 31.29 47.60
CA TYR A 214 16.59 32.73 47.69
C TYR A 214 15.82 33.12 48.97
N SER A 215 15.01 32.22 49.52
CA SER A 215 14.24 32.48 50.74
C SER A 215 15.07 32.38 52.03
N GLU A 216 16.24 31.76 51.97
CA GLU A 216 17.15 31.54 53.11
C GLU A 216 18.17 32.69 53.26
N TYR A 217 18.05 33.74 52.45
CA TYR A 217 18.88 34.94 52.53
C TYR A 217 18.35 35.85 53.65
N ASP A 218 18.97 35.78 54.83
CA ASP A 218 18.72 36.74 55.90
C ASP A 218 19.30 38.11 55.48
N PRO A 219 18.50 39.19 55.42
CA PRO A 219 19.01 40.51 55.08
C PRO A 219 19.97 40.98 56.19
N ILE A 220 21.22 41.26 55.80
CA ILE A 220 22.22 41.84 56.69
C ILE A 220 21.76 43.26 57.04
N ASN A 221 21.40 43.46 58.30
CA ASN A 221 21.12 44.76 58.92
C ASN A 221 22.22 45.07 59.94
#